data_AF-A0A4S2PBW5-F1
#
_entry.id   AF-A0A4S2PBW5-F1
#
_cell.length_a   1.000
_cell.length_b   1.000
_cell.length_c   1.000
_cell.angle_alpha   90.00
_cell.angle_beta   90.00
_cell.angle_gamma   90.00
#
_symmetry.space_group_name_H-M   'P 1'
#
loop_
_entity.id
_entity.type
_entity.pdbx_description
1 polymer ?
#
loop_
_entity_poly.entity_id
_entity_poly.type
_entity_poly.pdbx_seq_one_letter_code
_entity_poly.pdbx_strand_id
1 'polypeptide(L)'
;MKLNNTAILLLTSLFLLGCEKSFSEQFYKDRHCAEIKYECLNESQNKMAQDNNMFKPMLLNKEQWDDIRRRETLQVYGEVAKMLEIYYPGFWGDKDEAFKLQWIENVDNIATKYYRKHERGTLETMASVCAIIGSDFESNPKLDFIVQKLKTSHVDSPLNEIHNYLRFEILKKDFDEAGRQYNTWSLRWVQEGMPPFTRKVPDFYTEWKEDNETENVWSIYKKTVRTGNDL
;
A
#
# COMPACT_ATOMS: atom_id res chain seq x y z
N MET A 1 -28.49 35.52 63.34
CA MET A 1 -28.95 34.21 63.86
C MET A 1 -28.38 33.15 62.91
N LYS A 2 -27.60 32.22 63.46
CA LYS A 2 -26.83 31.20 62.74
C LYS A 2 -27.77 30.22 62.04
N LEU A 3 -27.64 30.06 60.72
CA LEU A 3 -28.04 28.87 59.96
C LEU A 3 -26.98 28.72 58.86
N ASN A 4 -25.95 27.94 59.10
CA ASN A 4 -25.83 26.50 58.82
C ASN A 4 -25.06 26.27 57.52
N ASN A 5 -23.73 26.24 57.66
CA ASN A 5 -22.73 25.86 56.66
C ASN A 5 -22.81 24.35 56.27
N THR A 6 -23.99 23.76 56.33
CA THR A 6 -24.24 22.36 55.98
C THR A 6 -24.90 22.18 54.62
N ALA A 7 -25.30 23.27 53.93
CA ALA A 7 -25.93 23.19 52.61
C ALA A 7 -24.95 23.12 51.43
N ILE A 8 -23.66 23.37 51.63
CA ILE A 8 -22.65 23.36 50.54
C ILE A 8 -21.92 22.00 50.44
N LEU A 9 -22.08 21.13 51.44
CA LEU A 9 -21.47 19.78 51.48
C LEU A 9 -22.39 18.67 50.94
N LEU A 10 -23.59 18.99 50.45
CA LEU A 10 -24.55 18.04 49.88
C LEU A 10 -24.78 18.20 48.37
N LEU A 11 -24.12 19.16 47.72
CA LEU A 11 -24.23 19.39 46.27
C LEU A 11 -23.00 18.91 45.47
N THR A 12 -21.99 18.35 46.13
CA THR A 12 -20.79 17.75 45.50
C THR A 12 -20.78 16.22 45.54
N SER A 13 -21.83 15.57 46.05
CA SER A 13 -21.92 14.10 46.16
C SER A 13 -22.82 13.42 45.11
N LEU A 14 -23.24 14.13 44.05
CA LEU A 14 -24.13 13.59 43.00
C LEU A 14 -23.54 13.59 41.57
N PHE A 15 -22.22 13.68 41.43
CA PHE A 15 -21.53 13.62 40.12
C PHE A 15 -20.69 12.36 39.87
N LEU A 16 -20.90 11.28 40.62
CA LEU A 16 -20.18 10.00 40.39
C LEU A 16 -21.11 8.79 40.17
N LEU A 17 -22.26 9.00 39.52
CA LEU A 17 -23.10 7.93 38.99
C LEU A 17 -23.48 8.22 37.55
N GLY A 18 -22.46 8.34 36.70
CA GLY A 18 -22.55 8.19 35.25
C GLY A 18 -21.65 7.03 34.85
N CYS A 19 -22.07 5.80 35.14
CA CYS A 19 -21.46 4.62 34.55
C CYS A 19 -21.87 4.61 33.07
N GLU A 20 -21.13 5.35 32.24
CA GLU A 20 -21.20 5.14 30.80
C GLU A 20 -20.74 3.71 30.54
N LYS A 21 -21.68 2.88 30.12
CA LYS A 21 -21.39 1.51 29.69
C LYS A 21 -20.28 1.57 28.67
N SER A 22 -19.18 0.87 28.94
CA SER A 22 -18.05 0.82 28.01
C SER A 22 -18.55 0.35 26.64
N PHE A 23 -17.93 0.84 25.56
CA PHE A 23 -18.18 0.38 24.18
C PHE A 23 -18.27 -1.15 24.07
N SER A 24 -17.50 -1.88 24.89
CA SER A 24 -17.55 -3.34 24.94
C SER A 24 -18.94 -3.88 25.33
N GLU A 25 -19.63 -3.29 26.30
CA GLU A 25 -20.95 -3.75 26.74
C GLU A 25 -22.05 -3.49 25.71
N GLN A 26 -21.93 -2.42 24.92
CA GLN A 26 -22.82 -2.19 23.78
C GLN A 26 -22.52 -3.16 22.63
N PHE A 27 -21.24 -3.47 22.40
CA PHE A 27 -20.80 -4.34 21.31
C PHE A 27 -21.30 -5.79 21.43
N TYR A 28 -21.52 -6.28 22.65
CA TYR A 28 -21.97 -7.66 22.90
C TYR A 28 -23.47 -7.83 23.14
N LYS A 29 -24.25 -6.73 23.17
CA LYS A 29 -25.66 -6.75 23.61
C LYS A 29 -26.59 -7.56 22.72
N ASP A 30 -26.27 -7.68 21.43
CA ASP A 30 -27.13 -8.32 20.42
C ASP A 30 -26.58 -9.68 19.92
N ARG A 31 -25.54 -10.24 20.56
CA ARG A 31 -25.02 -11.56 20.19
C ARG A 31 -25.77 -12.68 20.92
N HIS A 32 -26.55 -13.47 20.19
CA HIS A 32 -27.11 -14.73 20.65
C HIS A 32 -26.08 -15.86 20.72
N CYS A 33 -24.97 -15.65 21.42
CA CYS A 33 -24.03 -16.73 21.74
C CYS A 33 -24.18 -17.09 23.22
N ALA A 34 -24.42 -18.38 23.51
CA ALA A 34 -24.57 -18.89 24.87
C ALA A 34 -23.39 -18.45 25.76
N GLU A 35 -23.69 -18.00 26.98
CA GLU A 35 -22.69 -17.66 27.99
C GLU A 35 -21.67 -18.79 28.14
N ILE A 36 -20.44 -18.55 27.70
CA ILE A 36 -19.31 -19.40 28.07
C ILE A 36 -19.00 -19.07 29.53
N LYS A 37 -19.43 -19.94 30.44
CA LYS A 37 -19.00 -19.89 31.84
C LYS A 37 -17.54 -20.33 31.92
N TYR A 38 -16.66 -19.40 32.25
CA TYR A 38 -15.30 -19.73 32.63
C TYR A 38 -15.30 -20.14 34.11
N GLU A 39 -15.11 -21.43 34.38
CA GLU A 39 -14.70 -21.89 35.70
C GLU A 39 -13.20 -21.63 35.84
N CYS A 40 -12.82 -20.80 36.81
CA CYS A 40 -11.42 -20.73 37.23
C CYS A 40 -11.04 -22.07 37.86
N LEU A 41 -10.14 -22.81 37.22
CA LEU A 41 -9.53 -23.97 37.85
C LEU A 41 -8.65 -23.52 39.02
N ASN A 42 -8.78 -24.18 40.16
CA ASN A 42 -7.96 -23.91 41.35
C ASN A 42 -6.47 -24.06 41.00
N GLU A 43 -5.66 -23.07 41.36
CA GLU A 43 -4.20 -23.14 41.29
C GLU A 43 -3.70 -24.31 42.13
N SER A 44 -3.45 -25.46 41.50
CA SER A 44 -2.75 -26.55 42.15
C SER A 44 -1.30 -26.15 42.30
N GLN A 45 -0.91 -25.84 43.53
CA GLN A 45 0.47 -25.73 43.96
C GLN A 45 1.18 -27.08 43.73
N ASN A 46 1.76 -27.27 42.56
CA ASN A 46 2.80 -28.26 42.36
C ASN A 46 3.83 -27.72 41.37
N LYS A 47 4.87 -27.12 41.95
CA LYS A 47 6.14 -26.82 41.29
C LYS A 47 6.81 -28.15 40.91
N MET A 48 6.51 -28.65 39.72
CA MET A 48 7.48 -29.37 38.92
C MET A 48 7.33 -28.86 37.48
N ALA A 49 8.30 -28.06 37.06
CA ALA A 49 8.47 -27.69 35.67
C ALA A 49 8.74 -28.96 34.86
N GLN A 50 7.70 -29.58 34.34
CA GLN A 50 7.81 -30.22 33.04
C GLN A 50 7.58 -29.12 32.03
N ASP A 51 8.67 -28.71 31.37
CA ASP A 51 8.61 -27.96 30.12
C ASP A 51 7.62 -28.67 29.20
N ASN A 52 6.41 -28.13 29.12
CA ASN A 52 5.43 -28.50 28.12
C ASN A 52 6.01 -28.06 26.77
N ASN A 53 6.81 -28.94 26.16
CA ASN A 53 7.26 -28.87 24.77
C ASN A 53 6.07 -29.12 23.82
N MET A 54 4.92 -28.47 24.02
CA MET A 54 3.73 -28.74 23.22
C MET A 54 3.76 -28.02 21.87
N PHE A 55 4.64 -27.04 21.67
CA PHE A 55 5.04 -26.55 20.35
C PHE A 55 6.45 -25.96 20.47
N LYS A 56 7.47 -26.67 19.98
CA LYS A 56 8.70 -25.98 19.58
C LYS A 56 8.42 -25.37 18.21
N PRO A 57 8.51 -24.03 18.04
CA PRO A 57 8.44 -23.44 16.72
C PRO A 57 9.42 -24.16 15.82
N MET A 58 8.98 -24.57 14.64
CA MET A 58 9.88 -25.15 13.65
C MET A 58 10.93 -24.08 13.30
N LEU A 59 12.15 -24.26 13.79
CA LEU A 59 13.26 -23.37 13.50
C LEU A 59 13.72 -23.67 12.07
N LEU A 60 13.28 -22.84 11.13
CA LEU A 60 13.75 -22.92 9.76
C LEU A 60 15.22 -22.54 9.68
N ASN A 61 15.97 -23.31 8.90
CA ASN A 61 17.36 -22.99 8.61
C ASN A 61 17.45 -21.85 7.57
N LYS A 62 18.66 -21.33 7.33
CA LYS A 62 18.88 -20.22 6.39
C LYS A 62 18.37 -20.55 4.97
N GLU A 63 18.64 -21.75 4.48
CA GLU A 63 18.26 -22.18 3.13
C GLU A 63 16.72 -22.23 2.96
N GLN A 64 16.00 -22.69 3.99
CA GLN A 64 14.55 -22.70 3.99
C GLN A 64 13.97 -21.28 4.00
N TRP A 65 14.55 -20.37 4.78
CA TRP A 65 14.17 -18.95 4.76
C TRP A 65 14.48 -18.30 3.41
N ASP A 66 15.61 -18.63 2.80
CA ASP A 66 16.00 -18.13 1.48
C ASP A 66 15.03 -18.62 0.38
N ASP A 67 14.63 -19.90 0.43
CA ASP A 67 13.64 -20.47 -0.48
C ASP A 67 12.25 -19.84 -0.31
N ILE A 68 11.78 -19.64 0.94
CA ILE A 68 10.51 -18.95 1.20
C ILE A 68 10.55 -17.53 0.61
N ARG A 69 11.59 -16.75 0.92
CA ARG A 69 11.72 -15.38 0.40
C ARG A 69 11.76 -15.35 -1.12
N ARG A 70 12.46 -16.30 -1.74
CA ARG A 70 12.51 -16.42 -3.21
C ARG A 70 11.13 -16.70 -3.79
N ARG A 71 10.37 -17.62 -3.20
CA ARG A 71 9.00 -17.94 -3.65
C ARG A 71 8.06 -16.76 -3.50
N GLU A 72 8.12 -16.05 -2.37
CA GLU A 72 7.33 -14.85 -2.13
C GLU A 72 7.69 -13.75 -3.13
N THR A 73 8.99 -13.56 -3.41
CA THR A 73 9.46 -12.59 -4.41
C THR A 73 8.93 -12.94 -5.81
N LEU A 74 9.03 -14.20 -6.22
CA LEU A 74 8.50 -14.66 -7.51
C LEU A 74 6.98 -14.53 -7.60
N GLN A 75 6.26 -14.73 -6.49
CA GLN A 75 4.83 -14.47 -6.43
C GLN A 75 4.53 -12.99 -6.67
N VAL A 76 5.23 -12.08 -5.98
CA VAL A 76 5.07 -10.63 -6.19
C VAL A 76 5.40 -10.25 -7.63
N TYR A 77 6.46 -10.82 -8.22
CA TYR A 77 6.78 -10.56 -9.63
C TYR A 77 5.66 -11.04 -10.57
N GLY A 78 5.10 -12.23 -10.36
CA GLY A 78 3.94 -12.69 -11.12
C GLY A 78 2.71 -11.80 -10.96
N GLU A 79 2.50 -11.22 -9.77
CA GLU A 79 1.42 -10.26 -9.50
C GLU A 79 1.66 -8.92 -10.23
N VAL A 80 2.89 -8.40 -10.22
CA VAL A 80 3.28 -7.20 -10.98
C VAL A 80 3.17 -7.45 -12.49
N ALA A 81 3.46 -8.67 -12.97
CA ALA A 81 3.28 -9.01 -14.37
C ALA A 81 1.81 -8.86 -14.82
N LYS A 82 0.89 -9.36 -13.99
CA LYS A 82 -0.55 -9.22 -14.21
C LYS A 82 -1.01 -7.76 -14.05
N MET A 83 -0.42 -7.00 -13.14
CA MET A 83 -0.68 -5.56 -13.02
C MET A 83 -0.40 -4.85 -14.34
N LEU A 84 0.75 -5.12 -14.97
CA LEU A 84 1.10 -4.49 -16.25
C LEU A 84 0.14 -4.87 -17.38
N GLU A 85 -0.39 -6.10 -17.41
CA GLU A 85 -1.41 -6.49 -18.39
C GLU A 85 -2.75 -5.76 -18.16
N ILE A 86 -3.11 -5.47 -16.91
CA ILE A 86 -4.31 -4.67 -16.58
C ILE A 86 -4.10 -3.20 -16.95
N TYR A 87 -2.93 -2.66 -16.63
CA TYR A 87 -2.61 -1.24 -16.82
C TYR A 87 -2.39 -0.90 -18.29
N TYR A 88 -1.77 -1.82 -19.03
CA TYR A 88 -1.35 -1.68 -20.41
C TYR A 88 -1.70 -2.96 -21.19
N PRO A 89 -2.98 -3.17 -21.56
CA PRO A 89 -3.41 -4.38 -22.24
C PRO A 89 -2.59 -4.67 -23.50
N GLY A 90 -2.10 -5.91 -23.61
CA GLY A 90 -1.24 -6.35 -24.71
C GLY A 90 0.25 -6.01 -24.54
N PHE A 91 0.67 -5.42 -23.42
CA PHE A 91 2.07 -5.06 -23.16
C PHE A 91 3.02 -6.25 -23.35
N TRP A 92 2.62 -7.43 -22.86
CA TRP A 92 3.48 -8.62 -22.95
C TRP A 92 3.47 -9.28 -24.32
N GLY A 93 2.47 -9.03 -25.18
CA GLY A 93 2.33 -9.74 -26.46
C GLY A 93 2.39 -11.26 -26.30
N ASP A 94 3.37 -11.89 -26.96
CA ASP A 94 3.61 -13.33 -26.98
C ASP A 94 4.67 -13.82 -25.97
N LYS A 95 5.18 -12.93 -25.10
CA LYS A 95 6.26 -13.27 -24.15
C LYS A 95 5.78 -14.30 -23.12
N ASP A 96 6.66 -15.26 -22.84
CA ASP A 96 6.42 -16.32 -21.87
C ASP A 96 6.60 -15.84 -20.42
N GLU A 97 6.23 -16.70 -19.46
CA GLU A 97 6.30 -16.37 -18.03
C GLU A 97 7.75 -16.15 -17.56
N ALA A 98 8.70 -16.89 -18.10
CA ALA A 98 10.11 -16.76 -17.73
C ALA A 98 10.65 -15.37 -18.11
N PHE A 99 10.30 -14.89 -19.30
CA PHE A 99 10.64 -13.54 -19.74
C PHE A 99 10.01 -12.48 -18.82
N LYS A 100 8.72 -12.61 -18.48
CA LYS A 100 8.01 -11.65 -17.62
C LYS A 100 8.66 -11.53 -16.25
N LEU A 101 8.97 -12.67 -15.61
CA LEU A 101 9.60 -12.70 -14.30
C LEU A 101 11.00 -12.10 -14.33
N GLN A 102 11.81 -12.43 -15.35
CA GLN A 102 13.14 -11.84 -15.51
C GLN A 102 13.07 -10.32 -15.74
N TRP A 103 12.12 -9.87 -16.55
CA TRP A 103 11.92 -8.46 -16.82
C TRP A 103 11.61 -7.68 -15.53
N ILE A 104 10.75 -8.22 -14.68
CA ILE A 104 10.38 -7.60 -13.40
C ILE A 104 11.52 -7.65 -12.39
N GLU A 105 12.30 -8.74 -12.37
CA GLU A 105 13.53 -8.81 -11.57
C GLU A 105 14.53 -7.70 -11.97
N ASN A 106 14.70 -7.44 -13.27
CA ASN A 106 15.58 -6.38 -13.74
C ASN A 106 15.09 -5.00 -13.31
N VAL A 107 13.77 -4.77 -13.37
CA VAL A 107 13.15 -3.56 -12.83
C VAL A 107 13.37 -3.42 -11.32
N ASP A 108 13.18 -4.50 -10.55
CA ASP A 108 13.35 -4.49 -9.09
C ASP A 108 14.79 -4.20 -8.68
N ASN A 109 15.76 -4.75 -9.41
CA ASN A 109 17.18 -4.45 -9.23
C ASN A 109 17.48 -2.95 -9.42
N ILE A 110 16.83 -2.30 -10.37
CA ILE A 110 16.95 -0.85 -10.58
C ILE A 110 16.27 -0.09 -9.43
N ALA A 111 15.05 -0.46 -9.06
CA ALA A 111 14.31 0.19 -7.97
C ALA A 111 15.10 0.13 -6.66
N THR A 112 15.62 -1.05 -6.32
CA THR A 112 16.38 -1.30 -5.09
C THR A 112 17.69 -0.51 -5.05
N LYS A 113 18.34 -0.31 -6.19
CA LYS A 113 19.54 0.53 -6.28
C LYS A 113 19.29 1.97 -5.81
N TYR A 114 18.10 2.52 -6.03
CA TYR A 114 17.75 3.89 -5.66
C TYR A 114 17.01 4.00 -4.33
N TYR A 115 16.11 3.07 -4.02
CA TYR A 115 15.25 3.11 -2.83
C TYR A 115 15.75 2.23 -1.67
N ARG A 116 16.80 1.42 -1.89
CA ARG A 116 17.49 0.57 -0.90
C ARG A 116 16.65 -0.52 -0.23
N LYS A 117 15.36 -0.61 -0.54
CA LYS A 117 14.42 -1.59 -0.01
C LYS A 117 13.55 -2.15 -1.13
N HIS A 118 13.22 -3.43 -1.01
CA HIS A 118 12.26 -4.11 -1.88
C HIS A 118 10.84 -3.76 -1.41
N GLU A 119 10.43 -2.53 -1.62
CA GLU A 119 9.06 -2.13 -1.32
C GLU A 119 8.16 -2.39 -2.53
N ARG A 120 7.11 -3.19 -2.32
CA ARG A 120 6.16 -3.57 -3.37
C ARG A 120 5.61 -2.38 -4.15
N GLY A 121 5.19 -1.30 -3.48
CA GLY A 121 4.68 -0.10 -4.16
C GLY A 121 5.71 0.61 -5.03
N THR A 122 6.99 0.58 -4.62
CA THR A 122 8.10 1.12 -5.41
C THR A 122 8.33 0.25 -6.66
N LEU A 123 8.32 -1.08 -6.51
CA LEU A 123 8.43 -2.01 -7.63
C LEU A 123 7.28 -1.83 -8.62
N GLU A 124 6.03 -1.79 -8.15
CA GLU A 124 4.85 -1.57 -8.98
C GLU A 124 4.95 -0.26 -9.79
N THR A 125 5.33 0.83 -9.12
CA THR A 125 5.46 2.14 -9.79
C THR A 125 6.62 2.14 -10.79
N MET A 126 7.78 1.57 -10.43
CA MET A 126 8.94 1.47 -11.34
C MET A 126 8.63 0.58 -12.55
N ALA A 127 7.95 -0.54 -12.35
CA ALA A 127 7.51 -1.42 -13.42
C ALA A 127 6.58 -0.69 -14.39
N SER A 128 5.63 0.09 -13.87
CA SER A 128 4.74 0.91 -14.68
C SER A 128 5.52 1.96 -15.49
N VAL A 129 6.47 2.66 -14.86
CA VAL A 129 7.37 3.61 -15.55
C VAL A 129 8.15 2.94 -16.67
N CYS A 130 8.80 1.81 -16.39
CA CYS A 130 9.56 1.04 -17.39
C CYS A 130 8.67 0.55 -18.53
N ALA A 131 7.44 0.12 -18.24
CA ALA A 131 6.50 -0.31 -19.27
C ALA A 131 6.12 0.82 -20.25
N ILE A 132 5.98 2.06 -19.77
CA ILE A 132 5.71 3.23 -20.63
C ILE A 132 6.91 3.55 -21.53
N ILE A 133 8.14 3.33 -21.05
CA ILE A 133 9.35 3.48 -21.87
C ILE A 133 9.37 2.46 -23.00
N GLY A 134 9.06 1.20 -22.67
CA GLY A 134 9.02 0.05 -23.58
C GLY A 134 9.52 -1.24 -22.92
N SER A 135 9.19 -2.39 -23.49
CA SER A 135 9.69 -3.69 -23.01
C SER A 135 11.22 -3.82 -23.09
N ASP A 136 11.87 -3.01 -23.92
CA ASP A 136 13.31 -2.90 -24.15
C ASP A 136 13.98 -1.77 -23.33
N PHE A 137 13.31 -1.31 -22.25
CA PHE A 137 13.71 -0.14 -21.46
C PHE A 137 15.19 -0.12 -21.05
N GLU A 138 15.81 -1.27 -20.82
CA GLU A 138 17.23 -1.39 -20.41
C GLU A 138 18.18 -0.77 -21.44
N SER A 139 17.83 -0.84 -22.72
CA SER A 139 18.59 -0.27 -23.83
C SER A 139 18.07 1.11 -24.25
N ASN A 140 16.96 1.55 -23.67
CA ASN A 140 16.28 2.77 -24.07
C ASN A 140 16.92 3.99 -23.41
N PRO A 141 17.38 5.00 -24.18
CA PRO A 141 18.03 6.18 -23.62
C PRO A 141 17.12 7.01 -22.70
N LYS A 142 15.79 6.81 -22.75
CA LYS A 142 14.85 7.45 -21.82
C LYS A 142 15.01 6.95 -20.39
N LEU A 143 15.57 5.75 -20.18
CA LEU A 143 15.87 5.25 -18.85
C LEU A 143 16.89 6.13 -18.13
N ASP A 144 17.91 6.64 -18.85
CA ASP A 144 18.92 7.53 -18.27
C ASP A 144 18.29 8.80 -17.73
N PHE A 145 17.31 9.36 -18.45
CA PHE A 145 16.59 10.55 -18.00
C PHE A 145 15.84 10.29 -16.68
N ILE A 146 15.14 9.16 -16.58
CA ILE A 146 14.43 8.75 -15.35
C ILE A 146 15.41 8.56 -14.20
N VAL A 147 16.51 7.86 -14.44
CA VAL A 147 17.58 7.64 -13.47
C VAL A 147 18.17 8.97 -12.98
N GLN A 148 18.43 9.92 -13.87
CA GLN A 148 18.96 11.23 -13.49
C GLN A 148 17.94 11.98 -12.61
N LYS A 149 16.67 11.97 -12.99
CA LYS A 149 15.61 12.59 -12.19
C LYS A 149 15.51 11.97 -10.80
N LEU A 150 15.57 10.65 -10.67
CA LEU A 150 15.57 9.98 -9.36
C LEU A 150 16.76 10.38 -8.48
N LYS A 151 17.92 10.70 -9.07
CA LYS A 151 19.12 11.11 -8.32
C LYS A 151 19.08 12.57 -7.86
N THR A 152 18.50 13.45 -8.66
CA THR A 152 18.62 14.91 -8.48
C THR A 152 17.35 15.57 -7.95
N SER A 153 16.22 14.87 -7.96
CA SER A 153 14.94 15.47 -7.57
C SER A 153 14.89 15.84 -6.10
N HIS A 154 14.32 17.00 -5.82
CA HIS A 154 14.08 17.51 -4.47
C HIS A 154 12.66 17.21 -3.95
N VAL A 155 11.80 16.65 -4.80
CA VAL A 155 10.44 16.23 -4.42
C VAL A 155 10.46 14.95 -3.58
N ASP A 156 9.51 14.80 -2.66
CA ASP A 156 9.44 13.66 -1.74
C ASP A 156 9.15 12.32 -2.45
N SER A 157 8.55 12.34 -3.64
CA SER A 157 8.13 11.15 -4.38
C SER A 157 8.44 11.23 -5.87
N PRO A 158 9.74 11.28 -6.26
CA PRO A 158 10.12 11.56 -7.64
C PRO A 158 9.64 10.50 -8.63
N LEU A 159 9.56 9.23 -8.22
CA LEU A 159 9.06 8.16 -9.06
C LEU A 159 7.57 8.34 -9.41
N ASN A 160 6.74 8.79 -8.46
CA ASN A 160 5.32 9.08 -8.71
C ASN A 160 5.15 10.26 -9.66
N GLU A 161 5.95 11.31 -9.51
CA GLU A 161 5.92 12.47 -10.41
C GLU A 161 6.34 12.07 -11.84
N ILE A 162 7.38 11.25 -11.98
CA ILE A 162 7.80 10.67 -13.28
C ILE A 162 6.65 9.85 -13.88
N HIS A 163 6.04 8.96 -13.09
CA HIS A 163 4.94 8.13 -13.55
C HIS A 163 3.75 8.97 -14.04
N ASN A 164 3.35 9.99 -13.28
CA ASN A 164 2.28 10.92 -13.65
C ASN A 164 2.62 11.71 -14.92
N TYR A 165 3.86 12.18 -15.06
CA TYR A 165 4.31 12.84 -16.28
C TYR A 165 4.16 11.92 -17.49
N LEU A 166 4.67 10.69 -17.41
CA LEU A 166 4.66 9.75 -18.52
C LEU A 166 3.23 9.38 -18.92
N ARG A 167 2.35 9.13 -17.95
CA ARG A 167 0.93 8.85 -18.24
C ARG A 167 0.24 10.06 -18.89
N PHE A 168 0.40 11.25 -18.31
CA PHE A 168 -0.26 12.45 -18.81
C PHE A 168 0.27 12.90 -20.16
N GLU A 169 1.59 13.04 -20.31
CA GLU A 169 2.22 13.65 -21.48
C GLU A 169 2.53 12.64 -22.58
N ILE A 170 2.99 11.43 -22.26
CA ILE A 170 3.39 10.43 -23.26
C ILE A 170 2.20 9.57 -23.68
N LEU A 171 1.45 9.02 -22.72
CA LEU A 171 0.27 8.19 -23.02
C LEU A 171 -0.99 9.01 -23.30
N LYS A 172 -0.95 10.33 -23.13
CA LYS A 172 -2.09 11.25 -23.30
C LYS A 172 -3.31 10.84 -22.46
N LYS A 173 -3.07 10.24 -21.28
CA LYS A 173 -4.12 9.86 -20.34
C LYS A 173 -4.56 11.06 -19.52
N ASP A 174 -5.86 11.27 -19.41
CA ASP A 174 -6.45 12.36 -18.62
C ASP A 174 -6.66 11.98 -17.16
N PHE A 175 -6.49 10.70 -16.81
CA PHE A 175 -6.70 10.17 -15.47
C PHE A 175 -5.48 9.36 -14.99
N ASP A 176 -5.21 9.41 -13.69
CA ASP A 176 -4.23 8.56 -13.02
C ASP A 176 -4.69 7.10 -12.96
N GLU A 177 -3.87 6.21 -12.38
CA GLU A 177 -4.20 4.78 -12.24
C GLU A 177 -5.40 4.50 -11.32
N ALA A 178 -5.74 5.45 -10.44
CA ALA A 178 -6.90 5.39 -9.56
C ALA A 178 -8.16 5.99 -10.21
N GLY A 179 -8.08 6.41 -11.48
CA GLY A 179 -9.19 7.02 -12.20
C GLY A 179 -9.44 8.48 -11.83
N ARG A 180 -8.49 9.17 -11.18
CA ARG A 180 -8.65 10.59 -10.81
C ARG A 180 -8.11 11.48 -11.92
N GLN A 181 -8.84 12.53 -12.25
CA GLN A 181 -8.44 13.41 -13.34
C GLN A 181 -7.12 14.14 -13.02
N TYR A 182 -6.20 14.15 -13.98
CA TYR A 182 -5.04 15.03 -13.94
C TYR A 182 -5.45 16.50 -14.11
N ASN A 183 -4.96 17.35 -13.22
CA ASN A 183 -5.26 18.78 -13.18
C ASN A 183 -4.08 19.58 -12.61
N THR A 184 -4.24 20.90 -12.51
CA THR A 184 -3.21 21.82 -11.99
C THR A 184 -2.74 21.48 -10.57
N TRP A 185 -3.59 20.89 -9.74
CA TRP A 185 -3.22 20.48 -8.38
C TRP A 185 -2.43 19.15 -8.37
N SER A 186 -2.94 18.13 -9.07
CA SER A 186 -2.30 16.81 -9.10
C SER A 186 -0.96 16.82 -9.84
N LEU A 187 -0.78 17.73 -10.80
CA LEU A 187 0.44 17.86 -11.60
C LEU A 187 1.39 18.98 -11.12
N ARG A 188 1.11 19.64 -9.99
CA ARG A 188 1.83 20.85 -9.56
C ARG A 188 3.35 20.69 -9.41
N TRP A 189 3.81 19.51 -9.02
CA TRP A 189 5.23 19.20 -8.82
C TRP A 189 5.83 18.38 -9.97
N VAL A 190 5.00 17.92 -10.90
CA VAL A 190 5.40 17.00 -11.97
C VAL A 190 6.40 17.67 -12.92
N GLN A 191 6.29 18.98 -13.14
CA GLN A 191 7.16 19.71 -14.07
C GLN A 191 8.55 20.05 -13.51
N GLU A 192 8.78 19.89 -12.20
CA GLU A 192 10.09 20.20 -11.63
C GLU A 192 11.13 19.26 -12.23
N GLY A 193 12.09 19.79 -13.01
CA GLY A 193 13.11 18.97 -13.68
C GLY A 193 12.57 18.03 -14.79
N MET A 194 11.34 18.23 -15.27
CA MET A 194 10.76 17.52 -16.41
C MET A 194 10.51 18.50 -17.58
N PRO A 195 10.44 18.04 -18.84
CA PRO A 195 10.08 18.91 -19.95
C PRO A 195 8.65 19.49 -19.75
N PRO A 196 8.36 20.67 -20.29
CA PRO A 196 7.03 21.28 -20.15
C PRO A 196 5.96 20.39 -20.80
N PHE A 197 4.73 20.49 -20.29
CA PHE A 197 3.58 19.82 -20.90
C PHE A 197 3.28 20.46 -22.26
N THR A 198 3.01 19.63 -23.26
CA THR A 198 2.67 20.12 -24.61
C THR A 198 1.15 20.33 -24.76
N ARG A 199 0.37 19.80 -23.83
CA ARG A 199 -1.09 19.86 -23.82
C ARG A 199 -1.61 20.63 -22.62
N LYS A 200 -2.84 21.16 -22.76
CA LYS A 200 -3.52 21.88 -21.68
C LYS A 200 -3.69 20.98 -20.46
N VAL A 201 -3.26 21.47 -19.30
CA VAL A 201 -3.61 20.87 -18.01
C VAL A 201 -4.95 21.46 -17.56
N PRO A 202 -5.98 20.63 -17.29
CA PRO A 202 -7.25 21.11 -16.75
C PRO A 202 -7.07 21.87 -15.44
N ASP A 203 -7.74 23.00 -15.28
CA ASP A 203 -7.72 23.73 -14.02
C ASP A 203 -8.51 22.98 -12.93
N PHE A 204 -7.91 22.84 -11.74
CA PHE A 204 -8.50 22.12 -10.62
C PHE A 204 -9.82 22.74 -10.13
N TYR A 205 -9.99 24.06 -10.20
CA TYR A 205 -11.18 24.73 -9.67
C TYR A 205 -12.32 24.83 -10.67
N THR A 206 -12.02 24.87 -11.96
CA THR A 206 -13.00 25.21 -13.01
C THR A 206 -13.25 24.08 -14.02
N GLU A 207 -12.35 23.12 -14.15
CA GLU A 207 -12.42 22.04 -15.16
C GLU A 207 -12.33 20.64 -14.55
N TRP A 208 -12.63 20.53 -13.25
CA TRP A 208 -12.66 19.27 -12.53
C TRP A 208 -13.75 18.33 -13.05
N LYS A 209 -13.42 17.05 -13.16
CA LYS A 209 -14.30 15.95 -13.52
C LYS A 209 -14.32 14.91 -12.40
N GLU A 210 -15.45 14.22 -12.28
CA GLU A 210 -15.59 13.08 -11.38
C GLU A 210 -14.61 11.95 -11.71
N ASP A 211 -14.30 11.13 -10.70
CA ASP A 211 -13.45 9.96 -10.85
C ASP A 211 -14.05 8.98 -11.87
N ASN A 212 -13.18 8.43 -12.72
CA ASN A 212 -13.56 7.50 -13.78
C ASN A 212 -13.23 6.06 -13.37
N GLU A 213 -14.26 5.29 -13.02
CA GLU A 213 -14.12 3.88 -12.63
C GLU A 213 -13.53 2.99 -13.73
N THR A 214 -13.75 3.34 -15.00
CA THR A 214 -13.21 2.57 -16.13
C THR A 214 -11.70 2.76 -16.29
N GLU A 215 -11.18 3.93 -15.91
CA GLU A 215 -9.73 4.20 -15.90
C GLU A 215 -9.06 3.81 -14.57
N ASN A 216 -9.83 3.38 -13.57
CA ASN A 216 -9.34 2.94 -12.25
C ASN A 216 -8.77 1.51 -12.29
N VAL A 217 -7.69 1.36 -13.06
CA VAL A 217 -6.95 0.11 -13.21
C VAL A 217 -6.33 -0.37 -11.89
N TRP A 218 -6.00 0.55 -10.99
CA TRP A 218 -5.53 0.23 -9.64
C TRP A 218 -6.56 -0.56 -8.83
N SER A 219 -7.84 -0.15 -8.88
CA SER A 219 -8.93 -0.85 -8.19
C SER A 219 -9.13 -2.26 -8.74
N ILE A 220 -9.02 -2.42 -10.07
CA ILE A 220 -9.11 -3.73 -10.73
C ILE A 220 -7.96 -4.63 -10.26
N TYR A 221 -6.71 -4.14 -10.35
CA TYR A 221 -5.53 -4.85 -9.89
C TYR A 221 -5.63 -5.26 -8.41
N LYS A 222 -6.01 -4.31 -7.55
CA LYS A 222 -6.13 -4.55 -6.11
C LYS A 222 -7.16 -5.63 -5.76
N LYS A 223 -8.28 -5.70 -6.49
CA LYS A 223 -9.34 -6.67 -6.24
C LYS A 223 -9.07 -8.05 -6.81
N THR A 224 -8.32 -8.14 -7.91
CA THR A 224 -8.20 -9.36 -8.71
C THR A 224 -6.84 -10.06 -8.59
N VAL A 225 -5.79 -9.33 -8.24
CA VAL A 225 -4.41 -9.84 -8.27
C VAL A 225 -3.68 -9.62 -6.96
N ARG A 226 -3.71 -8.41 -6.40
CA ARG A 226 -2.89 -8.06 -5.21
C ARG A 226 -3.38 -8.83 -3.98
N THR A 227 -2.70 -9.92 -3.66
CA THR A 227 -2.86 -10.59 -2.38
C THR A 227 -2.09 -9.80 -1.33
N GLY A 228 -2.62 -9.64 -0.11
CA GLY A 228 -2.15 -8.69 0.91
C GLY A 228 -0.76 -8.96 1.52
N ASN A 229 0.15 -9.59 0.78
CA ASN A 229 1.54 -9.76 1.18
C ASN A 229 2.33 -8.52 0.72
N ASP A 230 2.57 -7.62 1.67
CA ASP A 230 3.57 -6.57 1.55
C ASP A 230 4.88 -7.16 2.09
N LEU A 231 5.78 -7.56 1.19
CA LEU A 231 7.15 -7.96 1.52
C LEU A 231 7.97 -6.76 2.04
#